data_AF-A0A7C3DWJ9-F1
#
_entry.id   AF-A0A7C3DWJ9-F1
#
_cell.length_a   1.000
_cell.length_b   1.000
_cell.length_c   1.000
_cell.angle_alpha   90.00
_cell.angle_beta   90.00
_cell.angle_gamma   90.00
#
_symmetry.space_group_name_H-M   'P 1'
#
loop_
_entity.id
_entity.type
_entity.pdbx_description
1 polymer ?
#
loop_
_entity_poly.entity_id
_entity_poly.type
_entity_poly.pdbx_seq_one_letter_code
_entity_poly.pdbx_strand_id
1 'polypeptide(L)'
;MRIILTIIIVICGKGLFAQFEVPAPGDVQKFFAGKTMILLEDNPMSEYNAMIKEAVPKIWKITPYGFCTRKDFDEIKNKSGVSVLSVEEFFFEKDKTGVRYNFLCLSLGDKTNKNETYFDLFHFPLSYVSDEEEEYMHSIPALLRIMQEFMLYIKENPKATAADVRKNFFSGNTTLKDKTLYLSADDVETSMKTESRFKQIYPYPFRFVSYEELQELMLNPKPQAVVLFKVGMGKGGKKARCYKSVLGTDNGKIYYFDYHLINDNKPDALLEEDVKKLAKP
;
A
#
# COMPACT_ATOMS: atom_id res chain seq x y z
N MET A 1 9.84 -24.04 -50.53
CA MET A 1 8.41 -23.67 -50.40
C MET A 1 8.05 -23.59 -48.93
N ARG A 2 7.72 -22.37 -48.47
CA ARG A 2 7.03 -21.99 -47.21
C ARG A 2 7.69 -22.35 -45.86
N ILE A 3 8.44 -21.36 -45.38
CA ILE A 3 8.44 -20.87 -43.99
C ILE A 3 7.00 -20.75 -43.50
N ILE A 4 6.65 -21.39 -42.37
CA ILE A 4 5.77 -20.79 -41.35
C ILE A 4 6.30 -21.17 -39.98
N LEU A 5 6.98 -20.19 -39.39
CA LEU A 5 7.36 -20.09 -38.00
C LEU A 5 6.07 -19.86 -37.20
N THR A 6 5.56 -20.87 -36.48
CA THR A 6 4.41 -20.64 -35.59
C THR A 6 4.90 -19.97 -34.31
N ILE A 7 4.90 -18.64 -34.35
CA ILE A 7 4.89 -17.76 -33.20
C ILE A 7 3.70 -18.16 -32.31
N ILE A 8 3.96 -18.81 -31.18
CA ILE A 8 2.99 -18.88 -30.09
C ILE A 8 3.11 -17.55 -29.35
N ILE A 9 2.15 -16.68 -29.64
CA ILE A 9 1.94 -15.39 -28.97
C ILE A 9 1.83 -15.64 -27.46
N VAL A 10 2.76 -15.02 -26.75
CA VAL A 10 2.70 -14.73 -25.32
C VAL A 10 1.39 -13.98 -25.04
N ILE A 11 0.41 -14.67 -24.47
CA ILE A 11 -0.72 -14.05 -23.76
C ILE A 11 -0.42 -14.15 -22.27
N CYS A 12 0.64 -13.48 -21.82
CA CYS A 12 0.82 -13.11 -20.42
C CYS A 12 0.64 -11.60 -20.34
N GLY A 13 -0.55 -11.15 -19.97
CA GLY A 13 -0.76 -9.71 -19.81
C GLY A 13 -2.20 -9.24 -19.78
N LYS A 14 -3.10 -9.93 -19.06
CA LYS A 14 -4.35 -9.29 -18.60
C LYS A 14 -4.70 -9.74 -17.19
N GLY A 15 -4.61 -8.78 -16.26
CA GLY A 15 -5.57 -8.68 -15.16
C GLY A 15 -5.15 -9.26 -13.81
N LEU A 16 -4.09 -8.74 -13.20
CA LEU A 16 -3.82 -8.97 -11.76
C LEU A 16 -4.34 -7.87 -10.83
N PHE A 17 -5.12 -6.92 -11.37
CA PHE A 17 -5.92 -5.96 -10.60
C PHE A 17 -7.42 -6.17 -10.81
N ALA A 18 -7.86 -7.35 -11.24
CA ALA A 18 -9.27 -7.68 -11.43
C ALA A 18 -10.06 -7.80 -10.11
N GLN A 19 -9.47 -7.43 -8.96
CA GLN A 19 -10.09 -7.48 -7.63
C GLN A 19 -10.21 -6.11 -6.94
N PHE A 20 -9.74 -5.02 -7.56
CA PHE A 20 -9.96 -3.68 -7.02
C PHE A 20 -11.39 -3.22 -7.40
N GLU A 21 -12.32 -3.37 -6.48
CA GLU A 21 -13.69 -2.87 -6.62
C GLU A 21 -13.76 -1.44 -6.09
N VAL A 22 -14.27 -0.51 -6.91
CA VAL A 22 -14.51 0.87 -6.47
C VAL A 22 -15.75 0.87 -5.56
N PRO A 23 -15.68 1.42 -4.33
CA PRO A 23 -16.82 1.48 -3.43
C PRO A 23 -18.00 2.22 -4.08
N ALA A 24 -19.23 1.76 -3.83
CA ALA A 24 -20.39 2.45 -4.39
C ALA A 24 -20.58 3.83 -3.72
N PRO A 25 -21.09 4.85 -4.43
CA PRO A 25 -21.22 6.19 -3.88
C PRO A 25 -22.03 6.28 -2.59
N GLY A 26 -23.05 5.43 -2.44
CA GLY A 26 -23.83 5.35 -1.20
C GLY A 26 -23.01 4.84 -0.01
N ASP A 27 -22.10 3.88 -0.23
CA ASP A 27 -21.23 3.35 0.82
C ASP A 27 -20.21 4.42 1.26
N VAL A 28 -19.67 5.16 0.29
CA VAL A 28 -18.75 6.28 0.55
C VAL A 28 -19.45 7.36 1.38
N GLN A 29 -20.69 7.72 1.05
CA GLN A 29 -21.48 8.67 1.82
C GLN A 29 -21.73 8.18 3.25
N LYS A 30 -22.12 6.91 3.43
CA LYS A 30 -22.29 6.30 4.76
C LYS A 30 -21.01 6.36 5.59
N PHE A 31 -19.86 6.05 4.97
CA PHE A 31 -18.56 6.13 5.62
C PHE A 31 -18.26 7.55 6.14
N PHE A 32 -18.39 8.57 5.27
CA PHE A 32 -18.10 9.97 5.66
C PHE A 32 -19.10 10.54 6.67
N ALA A 33 -20.32 10.01 6.74
CA ALA A 33 -21.30 10.38 7.75
C ALA A 33 -21.13 9.61 9.09
N GLY A 34 -20.30 8.56 9.09
CA GLY A 34 -20.15 7.62 10.18
C GLY A 34 -18.96 7.90 11.10
N LYS A 35 -18.61 6.88 11.89
CA LYS A 35 -17.43 6.86 12.76
C LYS A 35 -16.49 5.73 12.39
N THR A 36 -15.20 6.00 12.37
CA THR A 36 -14.16 4.98 12.14
C THR A 36 -13.63 4.44 13.48
N MET A 37 -13.75 3.13 13.66
CA MET A 37 -13.23 2.43 14.83
C MET A 37 -11.92 1.74 14.44
N ILE A 38 -10.84 2.06 15.14
CA ILE A 38 -9.52 1.50 14.92
C ILE A 38 -9.37 0.30 15.85
N LEU A 39 -9.28 -0.89 15.25
CA LEU A 39 -9.09 -2.12 15.99
C LEU A 39 -7.64 -2.21 16.49
N LEU A 40 -7.52 -2.32 17.82
CA LEU A 40 -6.27 -2.65 18.50
C LEU A 40 -6.14 -4.17 18.64
N GLU A 41 -4.90 -4.64 18.61
CA GLU A 41 -4.57 -6.02 18.92
C GLU A 41 -4.67 -6.27 20.43
N ASP A 42 -4.97 -7.51 20.82
CA ASP A 42 -5.10 -7.88 22.23
C ASP A 42 -3.75 -7.89 22.97
N ASN A 43 -2.63 -7.92 22.23
CA ASN A 43 -1.28 -7.89 22.79
C ASN A 43 -0.97 -6.49 23.38
N PRO A 44 -0.72 -6.38 24.71
CA PRO A 44 -0.41 -5.10 25.34
C PRO A 44 0.96 -4.52 24.95
N MET A 45 1.86 -5.35 24.42
CA MET A 45 3.19 -4.96 23.93
C MET A 45 3.24 -4.81 22.40
N SER A 46 2.09 -4.83 21.72
CA SER A 46 2.00 -4.66 20.27
C SER A 46 2.58 -3.31 19.85
N GLU A 47 3.58 -3.34 18.97
CA GLU A 47 4.15 -2.17 18.33
C GLU A 47 3.14 -1.54 17.37
N TYR A 48 2.31 -2.37 16.73
CA TYR A 48 1.16 -1.90 15.95
C TYR A 48 0.26 -1.01 16.80
N ASN A 49 -0.10 -1.46 18.01
CA ASN A 49 -0.93 -0.69 18.92
C ASN A 49 -0.29 0.65 19.31
N ALA A 50 1.03 0.68 19.52
CA ALA A 50 1.76 1.91 19.82
C ALA A 50 1.75 2.87 18.61
N MET A 51 2.14 2.35 17.44
CA MET A 51 2.24 3.11 16.19
C MET A 51 0.89 3.66 15.73
N ILE A 52 -0.16 2.84 15.72
CA ILE A 52 -1.49 3.27 15.26
C ILE A 52 -2.09 4.34 16.18
N LYS A 53 -1.83 4.25 17.50
CA LYS A 53 -2.24 5.27 18.47
C LYS A 53 -1.53 6.60 18.27
N GLU A 54 -0.30 6.59 17.77
CA GLU A 54 0.43 7.80 17.43
C GLU A 54 0.02 8.37 16.06
N ALA A 55 -0.09 7.51 15.05
CA ALA A 55 -0.29 7.92 13.66
C ALA A 55 -1.71 8.43 13.40
N VAL A 56 -2.74 7.77 13.94
CA VAL A 56 -4.15 8.13 13.69
C VAL A 56 -4.46 9.57 14.13
N PRO A 57 -4.12 10.04 15.34
CA PRO A 57 -4.35 11.42 15.73
C PRO A 57 -3.63 12.45 14.85
N LYS A 58 -2.49 12.11 14.25
CA LYS A 58 -1.74 13.02 13.37
C LYS A 58 -2.31 13.05 11.95
N ILE A 59 -2.75 11.90 11.43
CA ILE A 59 -3.01 11.71 9.99
C ILE A 59 -4.50 11.64 9.67
N TRP A 60 -5.30 10.94 10.47
CA TRP A 60 -6.70 10.66 10.17
C TRP A 60 -7.59 11.86 10.53
N LYS A 61 -8.22 12.47 9.51
CA LYS A 61 -9.00 13.71 9.60
C LYS A 61 -10.35 13.66 8.89
N ILE A 62 -10.68 12.54 8.24
CA ILE A 62 -11.84 12.46 7.34
C ILE A 62 -13.14 11.99 7.99
N THR A 63 -13.05 11.34 9.16
CA THR A 63 -14.20 10.90 9.97
C THR A 63 -13.85 11.04 11.46
N PRO A 64 -14.85 11.22 12.34
CA PRO A 64 -14.68 10.96 13.77
C PRO A 64 -14.13 9.56 13.98
N TYR A 65 -13.25 9.39 14.97
CA TYR A 65 -12.64 8.09 15.23
C TYR A 65 -12.66 7.68 16.70
N GLY A 66 -12.39 6.41 16.97
CA GLY A 66 -12.15 5.87 18.30
C GLY A 66 -11.37 4.56 18.20
N PHE A 67 -10.73 4.15 19.29
CA PHE A 67 -10.07 2.83 19.36
C PHE A 67 -11.04 1.80 19.94
N CYS A 68 -10.93 0.56 19.48
CA CYS A 68 -11.73 -0.56 19.95
C CYS A 68 -10.87 -1.81 20.15
N THR A 69 -11.30 -2.68 21.05
CA THR A 69 -10.72 -4.01 21.26
C THR A 69 -11.36 -5.04 20.34
N ARG A 70 -10.82 -6.27 20.32
CA ARG A 70 -11.46 -7.36 19.58
C ARG A 70 -12.87 -7.68 20.08
N LYS A 71 -13.11 -7.54 21.38
CA LYS A 71 -14.45 -7.71 21.96
C LYS A 71 -15.43 -6.66 21.45
N ASP A 72 -15.02 -5.40 21.45
CA ASP A 72 -15.85 -4.30 20.93
C ASP A 72 -16.15 -4.51 19.45
N PHE A 73 -15.17 -4.99 18.68
CA PHE A 73 -15.30 -5.27 17.24
C PHE A 73 -16.47 -6.21 16.93
N ASP A 74 -16.61 -7.31 17.67
CA ASP A 74 -17.70 -8.26 17.44
C ASP A 74 -19.09 -7.64 17.64
N GLU A 75 -19.20 -6.60 18.47
CA GLU A 75 -20.44 -5.86 18.70
C GLU A 75 -20.70 -4.78 17.65
N ILE A 76 -19.66 -4.20 17.04
CA ILE A 76 -19.79 -3.05 16.13
C ILE A 76 -19.70 -3.40 14.65
N LYS A 77 -19.10 -4.54 14.28
CA LYS A 77 -18.81 -4.90 12.88
C LYS A 77 -20.04 -4.94 11.96
N ASN A 78 -21.23 -5.14 12.51
CA ASN A 78 -22.49 -5.16 11.76
C ASN A 78 -23.33 -3.88 11.94
N LYS A 79 -22.82 -2.87 12.66
CA LYS A 79 -23.56 -1.63 12.92
C LYS A 79 -23.45 -0.67 11.74
N SER A 80 -24.60 -0.18 11.28
CA SER A 80 -24.66 0.85 10.24
C SER A 80 -23.98 2.14 10.71
N GLY A 81 -23.28 2.81 9.79
CA GLY A 81 -22.56 4.05 10.09
C GLY A 81 -21.28 3.87 10.92
N VAL A 82 -20.83 2.63 11.11
CA VAL A 82 -19.50 2.31 11.66
C VAL A 82 -18.63 1.75 10.55
N SER A 83 -17.43 2.30 10.39
CA SER A 83 -16.36 1.67 9.60
C SER A 83 -15.27 1.17 10.54
N VAL A 84 -14.57 0.11 10.18
CA VAL A 84 -13.48 -0.43 10.98
C VAL A 84 -12.17 -0.35 10.19
N LEU A 85 -11.13 0.14 10.86
CA LEU A 85 -9.74 0.00 10.40
C LEU A 85 -9.10 -1.18 11.14
N SER A 86 -8.66 -2.19 10.41
CA SER A 86 -8.13 -3.46 10.95
C SER A 86 -6.95 -3.97 10.14
N VAL A 87 -6.07 -4.74 10.79
CA VAL A 87 -5.12 -5.62 10.10
C VAL A 87 -5.79 -6.97 9.87
N GLU A 88 -5.79 -7.43 8.62
CA GLU A 88 -6.45 -8.67 8.24
C GLU A 88 -5.52 -9.57 7.40
N GLU A 89 -5.60 -10.88 7.62
CA GLU A 89 -4.86 -11.87 6.86
C GLU A 89 -5.55 -12.15 5.51
N PHE A 90 -4.80 -11.98 4.42
CA PHE A 90 -5.24 -12.29 3.07
C PHE A 90 -4.47 -13.49 2.52
N PHE A 91 -5.20 -14.40 1.87
CA PHE A 91 -4.66 -15.48 1.07
C PHE A 91 -5.24 -15.40 -0.35
N PHE A 92 -4.37 -15.37 -1.35
CA PHE A 92 -4.80 -15.41 -2.75
C PHE A 92 -5.01 -16.86 -3.17
N GLU A 93 -6.26 -17.32 -3.30
CA GLU A 93 -6.58 -18.72 -3.65
C GLU A 93 -5.89 -19.25 -4.92
N LYS A 94 -5.64 -18.36 -5.89
CA LYS A 94 -4.95 -18.69 -7.15
C LYS A 94 -3.42 -18.77 -6.98
N ASP A 95 -2.90 -18.35 -5.84
CA ASP A 95 -1.48 -18.38 -5.50
C ASP A 95 -1.12 -19.71 -4.84
N LYS A 96 -0.47 -20.59 -5.63
CA LYS A 96 -0.05 -21.93 -5.18
C LYS A 96 1.14 -21.90 -4.22
N THR A 97 1.68 -20.73 -3.90
CA THR A 97 2.82 -20.60 -2.97
C THR A 97 2.42 -20.80 -1.51
N GLY A 98 1.12 -20.66 -1.17
CA GLY A 98 0.65 -20.75 0.23
C GLY A 98 0.94 -19.49 1.05
N VAL A 99 1.46 -18.45 0.41
CA VAL A 99 1.92 -17.23 1.07
C VAL A 99 0.74 -16.39 1.55
N ARG A 100 0.84 -15.91 2.79
CA ARG A 100 -0.17 -15.08 3.45
C ARG A 100 0.37 -13.68 3.71
N TYR A 101 -0.53 -12.71 3.62
CA TYR A 101 -0.23 -11.30 3.75
C TYR A 101 -1.07 -10.69 4.87
N ASN A 102 -0.50 -9.77 5.61
CA ASN A 102 -1.27 -8.82 6.40
C ASN A 102 -1.62 -7.63 5.49
N PHE A 103 -2.90 -7.26 5.47
CA PHE A 103 -3.39 -6.05 4.82
C PHE A 103 -3.92 -5.09 5.87
N LEU A 104 -3.68 -3.79 5.68
CA LEU A 104 -4.43 -2.77 6.40
C LEU A 104 -5.73 -2.50 5.65
N CYS A 105 -6.85 -2.81 6.27
CA CYS A 105 -8.18 -2.75 5.70
C CYS A 105 -9.00 -1.64 6.34
N LEU A 106 -9.84 -1.01 5.52
CA LEU A 106 -10.93 -0.14 5.94
C LEU A 106 -12.22 -0.73 5.43
N SER A 107 -13.03 -1.26 6.33
CA SER A 107 -14.27 -1.94 5.99
C SER A 107 -15.48 -1.16 6.49
N LEU A 108 -16.58 -1.20 5.73
CA LEU A 108 -17.84 -0.62 6.15
C LEU A 108 -18.66 -1.68 6.89
N GLY A 109 -19.06 -1.38 8.13
CA GLY A 109 -19.97 -2.23 8.87
C GLY A 109 -21.37 -2.23 8.26
N ASP A 110 -22.19 -3.22 8.60
CA ASP A 110 -23.52 -3.48 8.01
C ASP A 110 -23.54 -4.10 6.60
N LYS A 111 -22.36 -4.34 6.02
CA LYS A 111 -22.23 -4.87 4.66
C LYS A 111 -21.16 -5.96 4.57
N THR A 112 -21.49 -7.02 3.86
CA THR A 112 -20.55 -8.07 3.49
C THR A 112 -20.23 -8.02 2.00
N ASN A 113 -19.04 -8.48 1.63
CA ASN A 113 -18.66 -8.68 0.24
C ASN A 113 -19.25 -9.99 -0.31
N LYS A 114 -18.95 -10.32 -1.57
CA LYS A 114 -19.47 -11.51 -2.26
C LYS A 114 -19.09 -12.85 -1.62
N ASN A 115 -18.04 -12.87 -0.79
CA ASN A 115 -17.58 -14.04 -0.05
C ASN A 115 -18.16 -14.09 1.38
N GLU A 116 -19.17 -13.26 1.66
CA GLU A 116 -19.79 -13.11 2.97
C GLU A 116 -18.81 -12.63 4.07
N THR A 117 -17.65 -12.11 3.69
CA THR A 117 -16.71 -11.44 4.60
C THR A 117 -16.90 -9.92 4.57
N TYR A 118 -16.09 -9.14 5.26
CA TYR A 118 -16.29 -7.69 5.37
C TYR A 118 -16.22 -6.98 4.01
N PHE A 119 -17.07 -5.97 3.82
CA PHE A 119 -17.00 -5.11 2.64
C PHE A 119 -15.92 -4.06 2.82
N ASP A 120 -14.76 -4.29 2.21
CA ASP A 120 -13.66 -3.35 2.21
C ASP A 120 -13.96 -2.16 1.30
N LEU A 121 -13.91 -0.96 1.89
CA LEU A 121 -13.84 0.30 1.15
C LEU A 121 -12.45 0.49 0.54
N PHE A 122 -11.42 0.03 1.24
CA PHE A 122 -10.03 0.08 0.81
C PHE A 122 -9.21 -0.96 1.56
N HIS A 123 -8.23 -1.57 0.89
CA HIS A 123 -7.22 -2.39 1.53
C HIS A 123 -5.88 -2.22 0.80
N PHE A 124 -4.78 -2.30 1.54
CA PHE A 124 -3.44 -2.25 0.97
C PHE A 124 -2.51 -3.23 1.69
N PRO A 125 -1.56 -3.89 0.98
CA PRO A 125 -0.58 -4.76 1.61
C PRO A 125 0.20 -4.01 2.69
N LEU A 126 0.32 -4.62 3.87
CA LEU A 126 1.08 -4.09 5.00
C LEU A 126 2.38 -4.88 5.20
N SER A 127 2.28 -6.21 5.31
CA SER A 127 3.42 -7.11 5.51
C SER A 127 3.06 -8.54 5.10
N TYR A 128 4.00 -9.46 5.23
CA TYR A 128 3.69 -10.88 5.26
C TYR A 128 3.38 -11.32 6.69
N VAL A 129 2.57 -12.37 6.83
CA VAL A 129 2.22 -12.93 8.16
C VAL A 129 3.45 -13.43 8.92
N SER A 130 4.54 -13.76 8.21
CA SER A 130 5.80 -14.18 8.80
C SER A 130 6.68 -13.05 9.31
N ASP A 131 6.39 -11.80 8.96
CA ASP A 131 7.25 -10.66 9.27
C ASP A 131 7.01 -10.21 10.71
N GLU A 132 8.08 -9.81 11.40
CA GLU A 132 7.98 -9.22 12.74
C GLU A 132 7.40 -7.81 12.66
N GLU A 133 6.67 -7.36 13.70
CA GLU A 133 6.01 -6.04 13.71
C GLU A 133 6.97 -4.90 13.38
N GLU A 134 8.16 -4.90 14.00
CA GLU A 134 9.22 -3.91 13.80
C GLU A 134 9.57 -3.71 12.32
N GLU A 135 9.49 -4.77 11.50
CA GLU A 135 9.85 -4.73 10.09
C GLU A 135 8.90 -3.88 9.24
N TYR A 136 7.66 -3.67 9.69
CA TYR A 136 6.63 -2.96 8.90
C TYR A 136 5.97 -1.78 9.60
N MET A 137 6.25 -1.54 10.90
CA MET A 137 5.65 -0.43 11.65
C MET A 137 5.83 0.93 10.99
N HIS A 138 7.01 1.18 10.41
CA HIS A 138 7.35 2.42 9.72
C HIS A 138 6.39 2.78 8.57
N SER A 139 5.64 1.79 8.07
CA SER A 139 4.74 1.91 6.93
C SER A 139 3.30 2.27 7.29
N ILE A 140 2.86 2.07 8.53
CA ILE A 140 1.49 2.36 8.97
C ILE A 140 1.10 3.82 8.70
N PRO A 141 1.92 4.84 9.06
CA PRO A 141 1.61 6.23 8.74
C PRO A 141 1.36 6.48 7.24
N ALA A 142 2.10 5.78 6.38
CA ALA A 142 1.97 5.90 4.94
C ALA A 142 0.65 5.34 4.43
N LEU A 143 0.30 4.13 4.86
CA LEU A 143 -0.94 3.48 4.43
C LEU A 143 -2.18 4.22 4.91
N LEU A 144 -2.18 4.74 6.14
CA LEU A 144 -3.26 5.60 6.65
C LEU A 144 -3.49 6.82 5.76
N ARG A 145 -2.41 7.45 5.30
CA ARG A 145 -2.50 8.62 4.43
C ARG A 145 -3.03 8.25 3.05
N ILE A 146 -2.51 7.20 2.41
CA ILE A 146 -3.02 6.73 1.12
C ILE A 146 -4.52 6.44 1.23
N MET A 147 -4.92 5.72 2.27
CA MET A 147 -6.31 5.34 2.49
C MET A 147 -7.22 6.57 2.66
N GLN A 148 -6.78 7.56 3.44
CA GLN A 148 -7.51 8.82 3.60
C GLN A 148 -7.69 9.53 2.25
N GLU A 149 -6.60 9.72 1.51
CA GLU A 149 -6.61 10.42 0.22
C GLU A 149 -7.41 9.66 -0.84
N PHE A 150 -7.39 8.33 -0.78
CA PHE A 150 -8.23 7.50 -1.62
C PHE A 150 -9.71 7.75 -1.36
N MET A 151 -10.14 7.75 -0.09
CA MET A 151 -11.52 8.00 0.26
C MET A 151 -11.98 9.40 -0.13
N LEU A 152 -11.11 10.41 0.01
CA LEU A 152 -11.37 11.77 -0.48
C LEU A 152 -11.52 11.80 -2.00
N TYR A 153 -10.60 11.16 -2.73
CA TYR A 153 -10.65 11.08 -4.19
C TYR A 153 -11.97 10.45 -4.68
N ILE A 154 -12.41 9.34 -4.09
CA ILE A 154 -13.67 8.69 -4.49
C ILE A 154 -14.89 9.54 -4.12
N LYS A 155 -14.86 10.23 -2.97
CA LYS A 155 -15.93 11.16 -2.58
C LYS A 155 -16.09 12.29 -3.60
N GLU A 156 -14.99 12.85 -4.07
CA GLU A 156 -14.97 13.92 -5.07
C GLU A 156 -15.30 13.40 -6.48
N ASN A 157 -15.06 12.12 -6.74
CA ASN A 157 -15.26 11.47 -8.03
C ASN A 157 -16.22 10.27 -7.93
N PRO A 158 -17.51 10.47 -7.56
CA PRO A 158 -18.44 9.38 -7.27
C PRO A 158 -18.80 8.51 -8.49
N LYS A 159 -18.38 8.90 -9.70
CA LYS A 159 -18.59 8.11 -10.93
C LYS A 159 -17.30 7.46 -11.44
N ALA A 160 -16.20 7.57 -10.69
CA ALA A 160 -14.91 7.00 -11.09
C ALA A 160 -15.05 5.48 -11.25
N THR A 161 -14.62 4.98 -12.40
CA THR A 161 -14.48 3.55 -12.65
C THR A 161 -13.17 3.05 -12.06
N ALA A 162 -13.00 1.73 -11.95
CA ALA A 162 -11.72 1.14 -11.56
C ALA A 162 -10.56 1.54 -12.51
N ALA A 163 -10.88 1.84 -13.79
CA ALA A 163 -9.90 2.35 -14.74
C ALA A 163 -9.51 3.80 -14.43
N ASP A 164 -10.46 4.64 -14.05
CA ASP A 164 -10.20 6.04 -13.65
C ASP A 164 -9.37 6.10 -12.37
N VAL A 165 -9.74 5.31 -11.35
CA VAL A 165 -8.95 5.21 -10.11
C VAL A 165 -7.53 4.76 -10.42
N ARG A 166 -7.37 3.70 -11.22
CA ARG A 166 -6.03 3.23 -11.62
C ARG A 166 -5.23 4.35 -12.27
N LYS A 167 -5.82 5.04 -13.24
CA LYS A 167 -5.14 6.07 -14.02
C LYS A 167 -4.81 7.32 -13.19
N ASN A 168 -5.75 7.77 -12.37
CA ASN A 168 -5.67 9.10 -11.74
C ASN A 168 -5.16 9.06 -10.30
N PHE A 169 -5.36 7.96 -9.58
CA PHE A 169 -4.92 7.80 -8.19
C PHE A 169 -3.65 6.94 -8.07
N PHE A 170 -3.62 5.76 -8.71
CA PHE A 170 -2.49 4.81 -8.58
C PHE A 170 -1.38 4.97 -9.62
N SER A 171 -1.68 5.56 -10.78
CA SER A 171 -0.77 5.64 -11.92
C SER A 171 -0.73 7.02 -12.55
N GLY A 172 -1.07 8.06 -11.77
CA GLY A 172 -1.01 9.43 -12.24
C GLY A 172 0.42 9.74 -12.68
N ASN A 173 0.59 10.11 -13.96
CA ASN A 173 1.87 10.51 -14.56
C ASN A 173 2.45 11.71 -13.80
N THR A 174 3.13 11.44 -12.70
CA THR A 174 3.61 12.45 -11.78
C THR A 174 5.12 12.34 -11.72
N THR A 175 5.76 13.41 -12.19
CA THR A 175 7.20 13.50 -12.24
C THR A 175 7.78 13.63 -10.84
N LEU A 176 8.95 13.04 -10.62
CA LEU A 176 9.72 13.18 -9.38
C LEU A 176 10.78 14.29 -9.46
N LYS A 177 10.86 15.02 -10.57
CA LYS A 177 11.85 16.08 -10.83
C LYS A 177 12.03 17.08 -9.69
N ASP A 178 10.90 17.55 -9.16
CA ASP A 178 10.86 18.59 -8.12
C ASP A 178 10.66 17.99 -6.72
N LYS A 179 11.02 16.71 -6.54
CA LYS A 179 10.80 15.95 -5.30
C LYS A 179 12.09 15.32 -4.83
N THR A 180 12.22 15.19 -3.51
CA THR A 180 13.31 14.43 -2.91
C THR A 180 12.80 13.04 -2.57
N LEU A 181 13.40 12.02 -3.17
CA LEU A 181 13.11 10.61 -2.89
C LEU A 181 13.91 10.14 -1.67
N TYR A 182 13.23 9.81 -0.60
CA TYR A 182 13.78 9.19 0.60
C TYR A 182 13.54 7.68 0.54
N LEU A 183 14.58 6.89 0.76
CA LEU A 183 14.48 5.43 0.70
C LEU A 183 15.51 4.79 1.61
N SER A 184 15.21 3.61 2.14
CA SER A 184 16.22 2.79 2.81
C SER A 184 17.12 2.16 1.77
N ALA A 185 18.44 2.16 2.02
CA ALA A 185 19.36 1.40 1.19
C ALA A 185 19.08 -0.11 1.26
N ASP A 186 18.43 -0.59 2.34
CA ASP A 186 18.08 -1.99 2.49
C ASP A 186 16.95 -2.47 1.59
N ASP A 187 16.10 -1.54 1.14
CA ASP A 187 15.05 -1.79 0.18
C ASP A 187 15.52 -1.70 -1.28
N VAL A 188 16.79 -1.41 -1.54
CA VAL A 188 17.34 -1.28 -2.90
C VAL A 188 18.22 -2.49 -3.22
N GLU A 189 18.19 -2.94 -4.47
CA GLU A 189 19.02 -4.08 -4.86
C GLU A 189 20.52 -3.80 -4.66
N THR A 190 21.29 -4.85 -4.34
CA THR A 190 22.68 -4.74 -3.88
C THR A 190 23.58 -3.91 -4.80
N SER A 191 23.41 -4.00 -6.12
CA SER A 191 24.19 -3.25 -7.12
C SER A 191 23.96 -1.72 -7.06
N MET A 192 22.86 -1.30 -6.45
CA MET A 192 22.34 0.08 -6.47
C MET A 192 22.38 0.78 -5.10
N LYS A 193 22.83 0.10 -4.03
CA LYS A 193 22.84 0.61 -2.65
C LYS A 193 23.83 1.76 -2.37
N THR A 194 24.60 2.20 -3.36
CA THR A 194 25.53 3.34 -3.19
C THR A 194 24.99 4.57 -3.91
N GLU A 195 25.16 5.76 -3.31
CA GLU A 195 24.69 7.00 -3.92
C GLU A 195 25.25 7.21 -5.34
N SER A 196 26.54 6.88 -5.54
CA SER A 196 27.19 7.00 -6.85
C SER A 196 26.51 6.15 -7.92
N ARG A 197 26.13 4.90 -7.59
CA ARG A 197 25.42 4.01 -8.53
C ARG A 197 23.98 4.44 -8.73
N PHE A 198 23.27 4.77 -7.66
CA PHE A 198 21.88 5.21 -7.75
C PHE A 198 21.74 6.46 -8.62
N LYS A 199 22.63 7.45 -8.43
CA LYS A 199 22.65 8.71 -9.18
C LYS A 199 22.95 8.56 -10.68
N GLN A 200 23.62 7.48 -11.09
CA GLN A 200 23.85 7.20 -12.53
C GLN A 200 22.54 6.92 -13.28
N ILE A 201 21.48 6.50 -12.56
CA ILE A 201 20.21 6.08 -13.14
C ILE A 201 19.08 7.05 -12.75
N TYR A 202 19.10 7.54 -11.51
CA TYR A 202 18.11 8.48 -10.98
C TYR A 202 18.70 9.91 -10.90
N PRO A 203 18.33 10.82 -11.82
CA PRO A 203 18.96 12.14 -11.91
C PRO A 203 18.38 13.18 -10.94
N TYR A 204 17.30 12.85 -10.22
CA TYR A 204 16.59 13.76 -9.33
C TYR A 204 17.11 13.67 -7.88
N PRO A 205 16.75 14.61 -6.99
CA PRO A 205 17.17 14.56 -5.60
C PRO A 205 16.71 13.27 -4.90
N PHE A 206 17.64 12.60 -4.22
CA PHE A 206 17.33 11.44 -3.37
C PHE A 206 18.23 11.41 -2.14
N ARG A 207 17.82 10.67 -1.12
CA ARG A 207 18.59 10.43 0.11
C ARG A 207 18.35 9.01 0.61
N PHE A 208 19.43 8.26 0.80
CA PHE A 208 19.37 7.05 1.60
C PHE A 208 19.24 7.41 3.08
N VAL A 209 18.26 6.83 3.76
CA VAL A 209 17.94 7.13 5.17
C VAL A 209 17.55 5.84 5.91
N SER A 210 17.46 5.90 7.24
CA SER A 210 17.01 4.76 8.05
C SER A 210 15.48 4.62 8.05
N TYR A 211 14.95 3.47 8.47
CA TYR A 211 13.51 3.27 8.59
C TYR A 211 12.86 4.21 9.61
N GLU A 212 13.58 4.59 10.67
CA GLU A 212 13.10 5.58 11.65
C GLU A 212 12.96 6.97 11.02
N GLU A 213 13.89 7.38 10.14
CA GLU A 213 13.76 8.64 9.41
C GLU A 213 12.61 8.59 8.38
N LEU A 214 12.38 7.44 7.72
CA LEU A 214 11.21 7.25 6.85
C LEU A 214 9.89 7.37 7.63
N GLN A 215 9.80 6.72 8.79
CA GLN A 215 8.65 6.80 9.67
C GLN A 215 8.39 8.25 10.12
N GLU A 216 9.44 8.93 10.56
CA GLU A 216 9.37 10.34 10.99
C GLU A 216 8.90 11.26 9.85
N LEU A 217 9.38 11.04 8.63
CA LEU A 217 8.91 11.78 7.44
C LEU A 217 7.42 11.56 7.15
N MET A 218 6.87 10.40 7.48
CA MET A 218 5.46 10.11 7.26
C MET A 218 4.54 10.62 8.38
N LEU A 219 5.03 10.61 9.62
CA LEU A 219 4.35 11.21 10.77
C LEU A 219 4.38 12.74 10.71
N ASN A 220 5.50 13.32 10.27
CA ASN A 220 5.75 14.75 10.18
C ASN A 220 6.08 15.13 8.72
N PRO A 221 5.05 15.24 7.87
CA PRO A 221 5.21 15.34 6.43
C PRO A 221 5.91 16.62 5.99
N LYS A 222 6.71 16.51 4.94
CA LYS A 222 7.45 17.62 4.35
C LYS A 222 6.98 17.85 2.90
N PRO A 223 6.70 19.10 2.50
CA PRO A 223 6.43 19.40 1.10
C PRO A 223 7.53 18.83 0.20
N GLN A 224 7.15 18.28 -0.94
CA GLN A 224 8.07 17.71 -1.95
C GLN A 224 8.88 16.48 -1.50
N ALA A 225 8.73 15.99 -0.27
CA ALA A 225 9.31 14.72 0.14
C ALA A 225 8.43 13.55 -0.32
N VAL A 226 9.06 12.58 -0.98
CA VAL A 226 8.44 11.29 -1.29
C VAL A 226 9.24 10.16 -0.67
N VAL A 227 8.57 9.10 -0.22
CA VAL A 227 9.21 7.93 0.39
C VAL A 227 8.99 6.69 -0.46
N LEU A 228 10.00 5.82 -0.55
CA LEU A 228 9.81 4.46 -1.00
C LEU A 228 9.10 3.65 0.09
N PHE A 229 8.05 2.95 -0.29
CA PHE A 229 7.36 1.95 0.51
C PHE A 229 7.50 0.59 -0.20
N LYS A 230 8.15 -0.37 0.46
CA LYS A 230 8.37 -1.72 -0.06
C LYS A 230 7.68 -2.74 0.83
N VAL A 231 6.98 -3.70 0.24
CA VAL A 231 6.43 -4.87 0.95
C VAL A 231 6.92 -6.14 0.27
N GLY A 232 7.68 -6.95 1.00
CA GLY A 232 8.35 -8.14 0.47
C GLY A 232 8.69 -9.14 1.59
N MET A 233 8.82 -10.43 1.25
CA MET A 233 9.04 -11.53 2.22
C MET A 233 10.45 -11.59 2.85
N GLY A 234 11.28 -10.59 2.62
CA GLY A 234 12.68 -10.61 3.03
C GLY A 234 13.42 -11.83 2.46
N LYS A 235 14.10 -12.58 3.35
CA LYS A 235 14.89 -13.76 2.98
C LYS A 235 14.00 -15.00 2.86
N GLY A 236 13.87 -15.53 1.64
CA GLY A 236 13.31 -16.89 1.40
C GLY A 236 12.02 -16.95 0.58
N GLY A 237 11.41 -15.82 0.24
CA GLY A 237 10.12 -15.76 -0.47
C GLY A 237 10.17 -16.03 -1.98
N LYS A 238 10.87 -17.05 -2.47
CA LYS A 238 10.85 -17.35 -3.93
C LYS A 238 9.41 -17.49 -4.43
N LYS A 239 9.06 -16.73 -5.47
CA LYS A 239 7.72 -16.56 -6.08
C LYS A 239 6.71 -15.70 -5.30
N ALA A 240 7.07 -15.16 -4.14
CA ALA A 240 6.26 -14.15 -3.46
C ALA A 240 6.36 -12.78 -4.16
N ARG A 241 5.44 -11.87 -3.87
CA ARG A 241 5.38 -10.55 -4.53
C ARG A 241 6.17 -9.51 -3.75
N CYS A 242 7.13 -8.86 -4.39
CA CYS A 242 7.71 -7.63 -3.86
C CYS A 242 6.94 -6.45 -4.45
N TYR A 243 6.11 -5.79 -3.63
CA TYR A 243 5.42 -4.56 -4.00
C TYR A 243 6.29 -3.36 -3.69
N LYS A 244 6.32 -2.37 -4.59
CA LYS A 244 7.04 -1.11 -4.39
C LYS A 244 6.15 0.05 -4.77
N SER A 245 6.10 1.06 -3.90
CA SER A 245 5.36 2.29 -4.11
C SER A 245 6.22 3.50 -3.77
N VAL A 246 6.05 4.62 -4.47
CA VAL A 246 6.65 5.90 -4.07
C VAL A 246 5.53 6.85 -3.69
N LEU A 247 5.58 7.35 -2.46
CA LEU A 247 4.45 8.02 -1.81
C LEU A 247 4.81 9.44 -1.42
N GLY A 248 3.93 10.40 -1.70
CA GLY A 248 4.05 11.75 -1.16
C GLY A 248 3.77 11.77 0.33
N THR A 249 4.73 12.27 1.11
CA THR A 249 4.57 12.40 2.56
C THR A 249 3.43 13.36 2.92
N ASP A 250 3.23 14.42 2.13
CA ASP A 250 2.29 15.51 2.41
C ASP A 250 0.87 15.27 1.85
N ASN A 251 0.77 14.58 0.72
CA ASN A 251 -0.48 14.48 -0.06
C ASN A 251 -0.95 13.04 -0.31
N GLY A 252 -0.25 12.03 0.22
CA GLY A 252 -0.59 10.61 0.04
C GLY A 252 -0.65 10.14 -1.41
N LYS A 253 -0.21 10.95 -2.38
CA LYS A 253 -0.23 10.59 -3.79
C LYS A 253 0.79 9.50 -4.06
N ILE A 254 0.39 8.56 -4.92
CA ILE A 254 1.23 7.48 -5.39
C ILE A 254 1.90 7.93 -6.69
N TYR A 255 3.20 8.14 -6.63
CA TYR A 255 4.04 8.55 -7.77
C TYR A 255 4.56 7.36 -8.56
N TYR A 256 4.60 6.20 -7.92
CA TYR A 256 5.03 4.95 -8.51
C TYR A 256 4.32 3.80 -7.81
N PHE A 257 3.90 2.81 -8.58
CA PHE A 257 3.48 1.52 -8.04
C PHE A 257 3.83 0.43 -9.04
N ASP A 258 4.55 -0.58 -8.57
CA ASP A 258 4.79 -1.80 -9.34
C ASP A 258 5.03 -2.98 -8.39
N TYR A 259 5.02 -4.18 -8.94
CA TYR A 259 5.45 -5.37 -8.21
C TYR A 259 6.15 -6.36 -9.13
N HIS A 260 6.95 -7.24 -8.54
CA HIS A 260 7.50 -8.39 -9.24
C HIS A 260 7.44 -9.65 -8.37
N LEU A 261 7.54 -10.81 -9.02
CA LEU A 261 7.73 -12.08 -8.32
C LEU A 261 9.20 -12.26 -7.98
N ILE A 262 9.49 -12.48 -6.70
CA ILE A 262 10.84 -12.65 -6.19
C ILE A 262 11.46 -13.92 -6.79
N ASN A 263 12.66 -13.78 -7.35
CA ASN A 263 13.46 -14.88 -7.90
C ASN A 263 14.94 -14.52 -7.87
N ASP A 264 15.80 -15.44 -8.33
CA ASP A 264 17.26 -15.29 -8.26
C ASP A 264 17.79 -14.06 -9.04
N ASN A 265 17.04 -13.57 -10.04
CA ASN A 265 17.39 -12.38 -10.82
C ASN A 265 16.60 -11.12 -10.42
N LYS A 266 15.51 -11.28 -9.67
CA LYS A 266 14.66 -10.17 -9.20
C LYS A 266 14.49 -10.32 -7.69
N PRO A 267 15.47 -9.85 -6.90
CA PRO A 267 15.45 -10.00 -5.46
C PRO A 267 14.31 -9.21 -4.82
N ASP A 268 14.09 -9.40 -3.53
CA ASP A 268 13.13 -8.62 -2.76
C ASP A 268 13.63 -7.18 -2.50
N ALA A 269 13.57 -6.33 -3.53
CA ALA A 269 14.05 -4.95 -3.50
C ALA A 269 13.44 -4.08 -4.62
N LEU A 270 13.62 -2.77 -4.51
CA LEU A 270 13.56 -1.84 -5.64
C LEU A 270 14.70 -2.17 -6.61
N LEU A 271 14.33 -2.52 -7.83
CA LEU A 271 15.23 -2.94 -8.91
C LEU A 271 15.65 -1.73 -9.76
N GLU A 272 16.76 -1.86 -10.46
CA GLU A 272 17.26 -0.88 -11.43
C GLU A 272 16.21 -0.57 -12.50
N GLU A 273 15.41 -1.56 -12.92
CA GLU A 273 14.29 -1.34 -13.85
C GLU A 273 13.20 -0.42 -13.28
N ASP A 274 12.98 -0.45 -11.97
CA ASP A 274 12.06 0.47 -11.29
C ASP A 274 12.67 1.86 -11.21
N VAL A 275 13.94 1.97 -10.84
CA VAL A 275 14.68 3.25 -10.79
C VAL A 275 14.67 3.94 -12.16
N LYS A 276 14.85 3.19 -13.24
CA LYS A 276 14.73 3.70 -14.62
C LYS A 276 13.32 4.22 -14.94
N LYS A 277 12.26 3.62 -14.39
CA LYS A 277 10.89 4.12 -14.56
C LYS A 277 10.68 5.39 -13.75
N LEU A 278 11.17 5.43 -12.51
CA LEU A 278 11.13 6.60 -11.62
C LEU A 278 11.88 7.80 -12.19
N ALA A 279 12.96 7.57 -12.94
CA ALA A 279 13.74 8.60 -13.60
C ALA A 279 13.04 9.23 -14.82
N LYS A 280 11.92 8.69 -15.30
CA LYS A 280 11.23 9.23 -16.47
C LYS A 280 10.58 10.59 -16.15
N PRO A 281 10.60 11.54 -17.11
CA PRO A 281 9.94 12.83 -16.98
C PRO A 281 8.45 12.76 -16.69
#